data_AF-T1AQR6-F1
#
_entry.id   AF-T1AQR6-F1
#
_cell.length_a   1.000
_cell.length_b   1.000
_cell.length_c   1.000
_cell.angle_alpha   90.00
_cell.angle_beta   90.00
_cell.angle_gamma   90.00
#
_symmetry.space_group_name_H-M   'P 1'
#
loop_
_entity.id
_entity.type
_entity.pdbx_description
1 polymer ?
#
loop_
_entity_poly.entity_id
_entity_poly.type
_entity_poly.pdbx_seq_one_letter_code
_entity_poly.pdbx_strand_id
1 'polypeptide(L)'
;DPAPPLSPAEVKELMHLEEPWERPKRKKGHQPGRKSPGRTRHTELPASVEVHEPSEKDCPSCHAPFAPYGSPEETDIIEISVQAYKRTIRRPRYRKSCSCQNTPKIAIAPPAPRLVPRGKFGISVWVTVLIDKFDSSRPTARLLKDLKDRGLSLSQGTITDGLKHISGCFRPLYEKIVDRSRTASFSQADETRYYVFGDTE
;
A
#
# COMPACT_ATOMS: atom_id res chain seq x y z
N ASP A 1 16.08 -56.53 -8.46
CA ASP A 1 15.92 -55.87 -9.76
C ASP A 1 14.68 -54.99 -9.78
N PRO A 2 14.81 -53.70 -10.15
CA PRO A 2 13.65 -52.86 -10.43
C PRO A 2 13.03 -53.27 -11.78
N ALA A 3 11.70 -53.19 -11.88
CA ALA A 3 10.96 -53.50 -13.10
C ALA A 3 11.44 -52.61 -14.28
N PRO A 4 11.46 -53.13 -15.52
CA PRO A 4 11.88 -52.36 -16.67
C PRO A 4 10.95 -51.17 -16.93
N PRO A 5 11.48 -50.04 -17.45
CA PRO A 5 10.68 -48.86 -17.76
C PRO A 5 9.68 -49.18 -18.88
N LEU A 6 8.45 -48.68 -18.71
CA LEU A 6 7.38 -48.84 -19.69
C LEU A 6 7.76 -48.25 -21.04
N SER A 7 7.34 -48.92 -22.10
CA SER A 7 7.56 -48.47 -23.47
C SER A 7 6.74 -47.21 -23.80
N PRO A 8 7.18 -46.40 -24.78
CA PRO A 8 6.45 -45.22 -25.21
C PRO A 8 5.00 -45.50 -25.68
N ALA A 9 4.71 -46.72 -26.14
CA ALA A 9 3.36 -47.13 -26.52
C ALA A 9 2.47 -47.37 -25.29
N GLU A 10 3.00 -48.04 -24.26
CA GLU A 10 2.29 -48.29 -22.99
C GLU A 10 2.01 -46.98 -22.23
N VAL A 11 2.96 -46.03 -22.26
CA VAL A 11 2.74 -44.68 -21.71
C VAL A 11 1.64 -43.96 -22.48
N LYS A 12 1.62 -44.06 -23.82
CA LYS A 12 0.61 -43.39 -24.65
C LYS A 12 -0.79 -43.99 -24.47
N GLU A 13 -0.89 -45.29 -24.26
CA GLU A 13 -2.14 -46.01 -24.01
C GLU A 13 -2.69 -45.72 -22.60
N LEU A 14 -1.82 -45.66 -21.58
CA LEU A 14 -2.19 -45.16 -20.24
C LEU A 14 -2.67 -43.70 -20.28
N MET A 15 -2.04 -42.86 -21.09
CA MET A 15 -2.46 -41.45 -21.28
C MET A 15 -3.73 -41.28 -22.12
N HIS A 16 -4.18 -42.30 -22.86
CA HIS A 16 -5.43 -42.25 -23.66
C HIS A 16 -6.63 -42.89 -22.95
N LEU A 17 -6.42 -43.54 -21.79
CA LEU A 17 -7.49 -44.15 -20.98
C LEU A 17 -8.10 -43.21 -19.94
N GLU A 18 -7.55 -42.01 -19.74
CA GLU A 18 -8.18 -40.97 -18.94
C GLU A 18 -9.10 -40.11 -19.82
N GLU A 19 -10.30 -40.63 -20.10
CA GLU A 19 -11.38 -39.77 -20.59
C GLU A 19 -11.57 -38.59 -19.63
N PRO A 20 -11.78 -37.36 -20.14
CA PRO A 20 -11.94 -36.21 -19.27
C PRO A 20 -13.21 -36.41 -18.46
N TRP A 21 -13.06 -36.56 -17.15
CA TRP A 21 -14.20 -36.43 -16.25
C TRP A 21 -14.82 -35.05 -16.50
N GLU A 22 -15.97 -34.97 -17.16
CA GLU A 22 -16.71 -33.72 -17.21
C GLU A 22 -17.39 -33.54 -15.85
N ARG A 23 -16.81 -32.71 -14.96
CA ARG A 23 -17.57 -32.28 -13.77
C ARG A 23 -18.81 -31.55 -14.28
N PRO A 24 -20.01 -31.89 -13.77
CA PRO A 24 -21.21 -31.16 -14.13
C PRO A 24 -20.99 -29.67 -13.84
N LYS A 25 -21.12 -28.83 -14.87
CA LYS A 25 -20.93 -27.38 -14.76
C LYS A 25 -21.97 -26.84 -13.77
N ARG A 26 -21.51 -26.40 -12.59
CA ARG A 26 -22.35 -25.72 -11.62
C ARG A 26 -22.97 -24.48 -12.27
N LYS A 27 -24.27 -24.29 -12.07
CA LYS A 27 -24.98 -23.07 -12.50
C LYS A 27 -24.28 -21.86 -11.88
N LYS A 28 -24.02 -20.82 -12.67
CA LYS A 28 -23.45 -19.56 -12.17
C LYS A 28 -24.42 -18.93 -11.17
N GLY A 29 -23.90 -18.38 -10.08
CA GLY A 29 -24.67 -17.71 -9.04
C GLY A 29 -24.87 -18.54 -7.76
N HIS A 30 -25.40 -17.87 -6.74
CA HIS A 30 -25.72 -18.48 -5.45
C HIS A 30 -26.83 -19.52 -5.64
N GLN A 31 -26.66 -20.69 -5.00
CA GLN A 31 -27.57 -21.83 -5.18
C GLN A 31 -28.70 -21.76 -4.14
N PRO A 32 -29.95 -22.05 -4.54
CA PRO A 32 -31.06 -22.17 -3.59
C PRO A 32 -30.72 -23.13 -2.45
N GLY A 33 -30.98 -22.72 -1.20
CA GLY A 33 -30.68 -23.52 0.00
C GLY A 33 -29.23 -23.46 0.49
N ARG A 34 -28.29 -22.82 -0.22
CA ARG A 34 -26.98 -22.51 0.37
C ARG A 34 -27.09 -21.33 1.32
N LYS A 35 -26.43 -21.40 2.47
CA LYS A 35 -26.23 -20.22 3.32
C LYS A 35 -25.49 -19.15 2.50
N SER A 36 -26.03 -17.95 2.44
CA SER A 36 -25.29 -16.80 1.90
C SER A 36 -24.01 -16.62 2.71
N PRO A 37 -22.88 -16.29 2.07
CA PRO A 37 -21.70 -15.84 2.80
C PRO A 37 -22.11 -14.70 3.73
N GLY A 38 -21.77 -14.79 5.01
CA GLY A 38 -22.03 -13.73 5.97
C GLY A 38 -21.28 -12.45 5.58
N ARG A 39 -21.72 -11.30 6.11
CA ARG A 39 -21.01 -10.04 5.92
C ARG A 39 -19.60 -10.15 6.54
N THR A 40 -18.58 -9.86 5.74
CA THR A 40 -17.19 -9.80 6.23
C THR A 40 -17.08 -8.72 7.30
N ARG A 41 -16.50 -9.06 8.46
CA ARG A 41 -16.19 -8.11 9.51
C ARG A 41 -14.80 -7.53 9.28
N HIS A 42 -14.64 -6.22 9.41
CA HIS A 42 -13.38 -5.51 9.23
C HIS A 42 -12.73 -5.14 10.57
N THR A 43 -12.56 -6.12 11.45
CA THR A 43 -12.17 -5.91 12.87
C THR A 43 -10.74 -5.41 13.07
N GLU A 44 -9.89 -5.48 12.04
CA GLU A 44 -8.51 -5.01 12.10
C GLU A 44 -8.37 -3.51 11.79
N LEU A 45 -9.44 -2.87 11.28
CA LEU A 45 -9.42 -1.43 11.04
C LEU A 45 -9.55 -0.67 12.37
N PRO A 46 -8.81 0.44 12.55
CA PRO A 46 -9.03 1.31 13.70
C PRO A 46 -10.44 1.91 13.65
N ALA A 47 -11.18 1.80 14.74
CA ALA A 47 -12.53 2.34 14.86
C ALA A 47 -12.52 3.73 15.50
N SER A 48 -13.30 4.65 14.92
CA SER A 48 -13.68 5.92 15.55
C SER A 48 -15.14 5.78 15.98
N VAL A 49 -15.40 5.69 17.29
CA VAL A 49 -16.75 5.51 17.82
C VAL A 49 -17.42 6.87 17.94
N GLU A 50 -18.53 7.05 17.21
CA GLU A 50 -19.42 8.19 17.34
C GLU A 50 -20.71 7.73 18.04
N VAL A 51 -21.09 8.42 19.13
CA VAL A 51 -22.33 8.14 19.86
C VAL A 51 -23.34 9.23 19.51
N HIS A 52 -24.42 8.84 18.84
CA HIS A 52 -25.54 9.71 18.53
C HIS A 52 -26.60 9.57 19.63
N GLU A 53 -26.72 10.59 20.47
CA GLU A 53 -27.78 10.65 21.49
C GLU A 53 -29.02 11.37 20.96
N PRO A 54 -30.23 10.98 21.41
CA PRO A 54 -31.44 11.72 21.05
C PRO A 54 -31.36 13.17 21.55
N SER A 55 -31.91 14.09 20.76
CA SER A 55 -31.90 15.53 21.07
C SER A 55 -32.67 15.86 22.35
N GLU A 56 -33.73 15.10 22.64
CA GLU A 56 -34.53 15.19 23.85
C GLU A 56 -34.43 13.87 24.61
N LYS A 57 -34.07 13.94 25.88
CA LYS A 57 -33.96 12.77 26.78
C LYS A 57 -35.06 12.71 27.82
N ASP A 58 -36.04 13.60 27.73
CA ASP A 58 -37.18 13.65 28.63
C ASP A 58 -38.45 13.26 27.88
N CYS A 59 -39.39 12.64 28.59
CA CYS A 59 -40.68 12.32 28.04
C CYS A 59 -41.41 13.61 27.64
N PRO A 60 -41.87 13.78 26.39
CA PRO A 60 -42.53 15.00 25.95
C PRO A 60 -43.87 15.27 26.64
N SER A 61 -44.44 14.26 27.32
CA SER A 61 -45.72 14.39 28.03
C SER A 61 -45.59 14.65 29.53
N CYS A 62 -44.64 14.03 30.23
CA CYS A 62 -44.51 14.14 31.68
C CYS A 62 -43.16 14.69 32.14
N HIS A 63 -42.24 14.96 31.21
CA HIS A 63 -40.89 15.50 31.43
C HIS A 63 -40.00 14.65 32.35
N ALA A 64 -40.37 13.39 32.61
CA ALA A 64 -39.49 12.46 33.29
C ALA A 64 -38.35 12.03 32.37
N PRO A 65 -37.11 11.92 32.86
CA PRO A 65 -35.97 11.52 32.05
C PRO A 65 -36.07 10.05 31.64
N PHE A 66 -35.70 9.76 30.39
CA PHE A 66 -35.53 8.40 29.90
C PHE A 66 -34.28 7.77 30.54
N ALA A 67 -34.42 6.53 31.01
CA ALA A 67 -33.32 5.75 31.54
C ALA A 67 -32.63 4.95 30.41
N PRO A 68 -31.30 4.74 30.48
CA PRO A 68 -30.62 3.81 29.57
C PRO A 68 -31.24 2.40 29.63
N TYR A 69 -31.37 1.75 28.48
CA TYR A 69 -31.95 0.41 28.38
C TYR A 69 -31.20 -0.44 27.35
N GLY A 70 -30.89 -1.68 27.73
CA GLY A 70 -30.23 -2.65 26.84
C GLY A 70 -28.80 -2.28 26.44
N SER A 71 -28.26 -3.02 25.48
CA SER A 71 -27.04 -2.63 24.76
C SER A 71 -27.40 -1.63 23.66
N PRO A 72 -26.56 -0.62 23.40
CA PRO A 72 -26.73 0.27 22.25
C PRO A 72 -26.86 -0.51 20.93
N GLU A 73 -27.63 0.04 19.99
CA GLU A 73 -27.58 -0.41 18.61
C GLU A 73 -26.27 0.07 18.00
N GLU A 74 -25.48 -0.85 17.44
CA GLU A 74 -24.19 -0.55 16.84
C GLU A 74 -24.24 -0.86 15.34
N THR A 75 -23.75 0.09 14.52
CA THR A 75 -23.60 -0.10 13.08
C THR A 75 -22.23 0.38 12.63
N ASP A 76 -21.46 -0.53 12.03
CA ASP A 76 -20.16 -0.20 11.45
C ASP A 76 -20.31 0.40 10.04
N ILE A 77 -19.77 1.61 9.86
CA ILE A 77 -19.60 2.25 8.55
C ILE A 77 -18.10 2.24 8.21
N ILE A 78 -17.74 1.65 7.07
CA ILE A 78 -16.35 1.59 6.61
C ILE A 78 -16.08 2.79 5.71
N GLU A 79 -15.22 3.70 6.19
CA GLU A 79 -14.90 4.94 5.50
C GLU A 79 -13.40 5.05 5.19
N ILE A 80 -13.07 5.87 4.20
CA ILE A 80 -11.70 6.16 3.81
C ILE A 80 -11.48 7.67 3.89
N SER A 81 -10.57 8.09 4.77
CA SER A 81 -10.12 9.48 4.85
C SER A 81 -8.64 9.57 4.48
N VAL A 82 -8.32 10.33 3.44
CA VAL A 82 -6.93 10.55 2.97
C VAL A 82 -6.71 12.04 2.80
N GLN A 83 -5.85 12.62 3.63
CA GLN A 83 -5.53 14.04 3.61
C GLN A 83 -4.02 14.26 3.51
N ALA A 84 -3.59 15.00 2.49
CA ALA A 84 -2.23 15.51 2.43
C ALA A 84 -2.05 16.67 3.43
N TYR A 85 -0.90 16.73 4.09
CA TYR A 85 -0.61 17.79 5.06
C TYR A 85 0.78 18.41 4.86
N LYS A 86 0.93 19.64 5.34
CA LYS A 86 2.20 20.36 5.33
C LYS A 86 2.85 20.32 6.71
N ARG A 87 3.96 19.61 6.84
CA ARG A 87 4.80 19.66 8.04
C ARG A 87 5.73 20.88 8.01
N THR A 88 5.49 21.86 8.89
CA THR A 88 6.38 23.04 9.04
C THR A 88 7.30 22.86 10.24
N ILE A 89 8.60 22.76 9.99
CA ILE A 89 9.61 22.58 11.04
C ILE A 89 10.25 23.93 11.35
N ARG A 90 9.95 24.49 12.52
CA ARG A 90 10.55 25.73 13.02
C ARG A 90 11.76 25.38 13.90
N ARG A 91 12.93 25.93 13.55
CA ARG A 91 14.18 25.75 14.29
C ARG A 91 14.57 27.10 14.93
N PRO A 92 14.08 27.41 16.14
CA PRO A 92 14.44 28.65 16.81
C PRO A 92 15.94 28.73 17.02
N ARG A 93 16.46 29.97 16.98
CA ARG A 93 17.87 30.27 17.17
C ARG A 93 18.03 30.95 18.53
N TYR A 94 18.99 30.48 19.31
CA TYR A 94 19.29 31.05 20.62
C TYR A 94 20.66 31.69 20.57
N ARG A 95 20.74 32.95 21.02
CA ARG A 95 22.01 33.65 21.16
C ARG A 95 22.61 33.31 22.51
N LYS A 96 23.91 33.03 22.51
CA LYS A 96 24.68 32.87 23.74
C LYS A 96 24.69 34.16 24.55
N SER A 97 24.45 34.06 25.86
CA SER A 97 24.44 35.18 26.82
C SER A 97 25.67 35.22 27.74
N CYS A 98 26.51 34.19 27.74
CA CYS A 98 27.71 34.09 28.58
C CYS A 98 29.02 34.35 27.83
N SER A 99 30.13 34.50 28.56
CA SER A 99 31.47 34.80 28.05
C SER A 99 32.38 33.59 27.82
N CYS A 100 31.92 32.36 28.07
CA CYS A 100 32.73 31.14 27.94
C CYS A 100 33.39 31.03 26.55
N GLN A 101 34.65 30.62 26.40
CA GLN A 101 35.31 30.67 25.09
C GLN A 101 35.00 29.47 24.16
N ASN A 102 34.58 28.33 24.70
CA ASN A 102 34.40 27.07 23.95
C ASN A 102 32.94 26.70 23.61
N THR A 103 32.03 27.68 23.52
CA THR A 103 30.63 27.41 23.15
C THR A 103 30.16 28.25 21.96
N PRO A 104 29.37 27.69 21.03
CA PRO A 104 28.89 28.41 19.84
C PRO A 104 28.15 29.71 20.20
N LYS A 105 28.33 30.76 19.38
CA LYS A 105 27.60 32.03 19.55
C LYS A 105 26.09 31.89 19.35
N ILE A 106 25.67 30.91 18.54
CA ILE A 106 24.28 30.60 18.23
C ILE A 106 24.07 29.11 18.41
N ALA A 107 23.07 28.74 19.21
CA ALA A 107 22.57 27.37 19.29
C ALA A 107 21.33 27.23 18.39
N ILE A 108 21.33 26.20 17.54
CA ILE A 108 20.21 25.82 16.68
C ILE A 108 20.23 24.31 16.48
N ALA A 109 19.08 23.64 16.58
CA ALA A 109 18.94 22.21 16.27
C ALA A 109 19.36 21.93 14.82
N PRO A 110 19.84 20.74 14.43
CA PRO A 110 20.19 20.41 13.02
C PRO A 110 18.96 20.43 12.09
N PRO A 111 19.15 20.56 10.76
CA PRO A 111 18.05 20.46 9.81
C PRO A 111 17.44 19.05 9.83
N ALA A 112 16.13 18.96 9.63
CA ALA A 112 15.47 17.67 9.49
C ALA A 112 15.99 16.92 8.25
N PRO A 113 16.15 15.59 8.33
CA PRO A 113 16.61 14.78 7.21
C PRO A 113 15.62 14.88 6.04
N ARG A 114 16.18 14.83 4.82
CA ARG A 114 15.41 14.86 3.56
C ARG A 114 15.96 13.78 2.65
N LEU A 115 15.07 13.00 2.04
CA LEU A 115 15.43 11.95 1.09
C LEU A 115 16.07 12.57 -0.17
N VAL A 116 15.41 13.58 -0.74
CA VAL A 116 15.95 14.36 -1.85
C VAL A 116 16.55 15.67 -1.29
N PRO A 117 17.84 15.96 -1.50
CA PRO A 117 18.47 17.20 -1.07
C PRO A 117 17.68 18.44 -1.52
N ARG A 118 17.39 19.36 -0.59
CA ARG A 118 16.56 20.57 -0.82
C ARG A 118 15.13 20.29 -1.31
N GLY A 119 14.70 19.03 -1.39
CA GLY A 119 13.36 18.63 -1.79
C GLY A 119 12.28 19.07 -0.80
N LYS A 120 11.09 19.40 -1.31
CA LYS A 120 9.95 19.84 -0.49
C LYS A 120 9.13 18.68 0.08
N PHE A 121 9.16 17.53 -0.57
CA PHE A 121 8.30 16.39 -0.25
C PHE A 121 8.90 15.48 0.81
N GLY A 122 8.07 15.09 1.77
CA GLY A 122 8.41 14.11 2.80
C GLY A 122 8.41 12.68 2.28
N ILE A 123 8.87 11.75 3.13
CA ILE A 123 8.99 10.32 2.79
C ILE A 123 7.64 9.71 2.39
N SER A 124 6.54 10.09 3.05
CA SER A 124 5.19 9.56 2.75
C SER A 124 4.76 9.77 1.30
N VAL A 125 5.10 10.92 0.70
CA VAL A 125 4.80 11.21 -0.72
C VAL A 125 5.58 10.26 -1.62
N TRP A 126 6.87 10.04 -1.34
CA TRP A 126 7.70 9.14 -2.13
C TRP A 126 7.27 7.67 -2.00
N VAL A 127 6.92 7.23 -0.80
CA VAL A 127 6.35 5.88 -0.57
C VAL A 127 5.06 5.70 -1.37
N THR A 128 4.17 6.68 -1.33
CA THR A 128 2.91 6.66 -2.12
C THR A 128 3.20 6.52 -3.61
N VAL A 129 4.13 7.32 -4.15
CA VAL A 129 4.53 7.26 -5.56
C VAL A 129 5.14 5.91 -5.92
N LEU A 130 6.01 5.36 -5.08
CA LEU A 130 6.69 4.09 -5.36
C LEU A 130 5.71 2.91 -5.36
N ILE A 131 4.83 2.81 -4.36
CA ILE A 131 3.81 1.78 -4.27
C ILE A 131 2.85 1.91 -5.47
N ASP A 132 2.27 3.08 -5.68
CA ASP A 132 1.25 3.25 -6.72
C ASP A 132 1.83 3.01 -8.14
N LYS A 133 3.07 3.44 -8.41
CA LYS A 133 3.70 3.26 -9.71
C LYS A 133 4.19 1.84 -9.96
N PHE A 134 4.88 1.22 -9.00
CA PHE A 134 5.62 -0.03 -9.23
C PHE A 134 4.93 -1.26 -8.68
N ASP A 135 4.20 -1.14 -7.57
CA ASP A 135 3.43 -2.25 -6.99
C ASP A 135 2.04 -2.31 -7.64
N SER A 136 1.30 -1.20 -7.62
CA SER A 136 -0.05 -1.11 -8.22
C SER A 136 -0.04 -0.90 -9.74
N SER A 137 1.15 -0.74 -10.36
CA SER A 137 1.31 -0.53 -11.80
C SER A 137 0.48 0.62 -12.39
N ARG A 138 0.15 1.63 -11.59
CA ARG A 138 -0.68 2.76 -12.03
C ARG A 138 0.18 3.78 -12.79
N PRO A 139 -0.26 4.25 -13.98
CA PRO A 139 0.43 5.33 -14.69
C PRO A 139 0.55 6.58 -13.82
N THR A 140 1.76 7.15 -13.73
CA THR A 140 2.06 8.29 -12.85
C THR A 140 1.12 9.47 -13.07
N ALA A 141 0.70 9.75 -14.31
CA ALA A 141 -0.27 10.81 -14.60
C ALA A 141 -1.62 10.61 -13.88
N ARG A 142 -2.07 9.36 -13.71
CA ARG A 142 -3.32 9.04 -12.98
C ARG A 142 -3.16 9.27 -11.48
N LEU A 143 -1.99 8.95 -10.91
CA LEU A 143 -1.68 9.28 -9.52
C LEU A 143 -1.69 10.78 -9.30
N LEU A 144 -1.01 11.53 -10.17
CA LEU A 144 -0.94 12.99 -10.08
C LEU A 144 -2.33 13.63 -10.11
N LYS A 145 -3.23 13.13 -10.96
CA LYS A 145 -4.62 13.58 -10.99
C LYS A 145 -5.33 13.32 -9.65
N ASP A 146 -5.23 12.09 -9.13
CA ASP A 146 -5.89 11.72 -7.86
C ASP A 146 -5.33 12.50 -6.66
N LEU A 147 -4.02 12.73 -6.61
CA LEU A 147 -3.42 13.60 -5.60
C LEU A 147 -3.90 15.05 -5.73
N LYS A 148 -4.05 15.56 -6.96
CA LYS A 148 -4.60 16.89 -7.21
C LYS A 148 -6.06 16.99 -6.75
N ASP A 149 -6.89 15.98 -7.03
CA ASP A 149 -8.29 15.93 -6.60
C ASP A 149 -8.40 15.93 -5.06
N ARG A 150 -7.37 15.44 -4.36
CA ARG A 150 -7.22 15.47 -2.89
C ARG A 150 -6.47 16.71 -2.35
N GLY A 151 -6.27 17.72 -3.19
CA GLY A 151 -5.65 19.00 -2.80
C GLY A 151 -4.11 19.02 -2.81
N LEU A 152 -3.44 17.97 -3.30
CA LEU A 152 -1.98 17.90 -3.44
C LEU A 152 -1.56 17.97 -4.92
N SER A 153 -1.33 19.17 -5.42
CA SER A 153 -0.86 19.37 -6.79
C SER A 153 0.65 19.14 -6.94
N LEU A 154 1.03 18.17 -7.77
CA LEU A 154 2.42 17.79 -8.06
C LEU A 154 2.68 17.80 -9.57
N SER A 155 3.89 18.16 -10.01
CA SER A 155 4.26 18.11 -11.43
C SER A 155 4.90 16.77 -11.80
N GLN A 156 4.67 16.32 -13.03
CA GLN A 156 5.28 15.10 -13.58
C GLN A 156 6.82 15.18 -13.57
N GLY A 157 7.39 16.34 -13.92
CA GLY A 157 8.84 16.56 -13.91
C GLY A 157 9.42 16.36 -12.51
N THR A 158 8.79 16.95 -11.49
CA THR A 158 9.27 16.81 -10.10
C THR A 158 9.26 15.37 -9.60
N ILE A 159 8.23 14.59 -9.96
CA ILE A 159 8.18 13.17 -9.61
C ILE A 159 9.27 12.39 -10.36
N THR A 160 9.43 12.66 -11.65
CA THR A 160 10.42 11.97 -12.49
C THR A 160 11.84 12.21 -11.98
N ASP A 161 12.20 13.45 -11.68
CA ASP A 161 13.52 13.81 -11.15
C ASP A 161 13.76 13.21 -9.76
N GLY A 162 12.73 13.20 -8.91
CA GLY A 162 12.80 12.55 -7.60
C GLY A 162 13.00 11.04 -7.71
N LEU A 163 12.31 10.36 -8.62
CA LEU A 163 12.50 8.93 -8.86
C LEU A 163 13.91 8.61 -9.36
N LYS A 164 14.47 9.44 -10.25
CA LYS A 164 15.87 9.32 -10.69
C LYS A 164 16.85 9.49 -9.54
N HIS A 165 16.57 10.37 -8.59
CA HIS A 165 17.41 10.53 -7.40
C HIS A 165 17.32 9.32 -6.46
N ILE A 166 16.11 8.82 -6.24
CA ILE A 166 15.83 7.74 -5.29
C ILE A 166 16.31 6.38 -5.82
N SER A 167 16.36 6.17 -7.14
CA SER A 167 16.81 4.90 -7.74
C SER A 167 18.20 4.48 -7.24
N GLY A 168 19.11 5.43 -7.03
CA GLY A 168 20.44 5.18 -6.48
C GLY A 168 20.44 4.58 -5.07
N CYS A 169 19.40 4.85 -4.26
CA CYS A 169 19.26 4.29 -2.92
C CYS A 169 18.98 2.78 -2.94
N PHE A 170 18.44 2.24 -4.05
CA PHE A 170 18.11 0.82 -4.19
C PHE A 170 19.27 -0.03 -4.69
N ARG A 171 20.37 0.59 -5.15
CA ARG A 171 21.53 -0.15 -5.68
C ARG A 171 22.08 -1.21 -4.71
N PRO A 172 22.29 -0.92 -3.40
CA PRO A 172 22.79 -1.94 -2.47
C PRO A 172 21.84 -3.12 -2.29
N LEU A 173 20.52 -2.90 -2.43
CA LEU A 173 19.52 -3.95 -2.38
C LEU A 173 19.60 -4.83 -3.63
N TYR A 174 19.69 -4.19 -4.80
CA TYR A 174 19.83 -4.89 -6.08
C TYR A 174 21.10 -5.76 -6.11
N GLU A 175 22.23 -5.23 -5.65
CA GLU A 175 23.50 -5.98 -5.54
C GLU A 175 23.33 -7.23 -4.66
N LYS A 176 22.67 -7.11 -3.51
CA LYS A 176 22.37 -8.26 -2.64
C LYS A 176 21.44 -9.28 -3.28
N ILE A 177 20.45 -8.84 -4.07
CA ILE A 177 19.56 -9.75 -4.81
C ILE A 177 20.38 -10.54 -5.83
N VAL A 178 21.28 -9.86 -6.57
CA VAL A 178 22.18 -10.50 -7.54
C VAL A 178 23.10 -11.51 -6.86
N ASP A 179 23.76 -11.13 -5.77
CA ASP A 179 24.65 -12.02 -5.01
C ASP A 179 23.90 -13.25 -4.51
N ARG A 180 22.70 -13.07 -3.95
CA ARG A 180 21.85 -14.18 -3.51
C ARG A 180 21.43 -15.06 -4.67
N SER A 181 21.03 -14.49 -5.80
CA SER A 181 20.61 -15.23 -6.99
C SER A 181 21.71 -16.13 -7.53
N ARG A 182 22.98 -15.68 -7.49
CA ARG A 182 24.15 -16.45 -7.96
C ARG A 182 24.44 -17.71 -7.12
N THR A 183 23.94 -17.78 -5.90
CA THR A 183 24.09 -18.97 -5.03
C THR A 183 23.09 -20.09 -5.37
N ALA A 184 22.11 -19.85 -6.22
CA ALA A 184 21.09 -20.84 -6.56
C ALA A 184 21.70 -21.95 -7.43
N SER A 185 21.40 -23.21 -7.09
CA SER A 185 21.82 -24.39 -7.88
C SER A 185 21.11 -24.49 -9.24
N PHE A 186 20.02 -23.76 -9.40
CA PHE A 186 19.21 -23.72 -10.61
C PHE A 186 18.72 -22.29 -10.85
N SER A 187 18.81 -21.83 -12.10
CA SER A 187 18.38 -20.48 -12.51
C SER A 187 17.41 -20.60 -13.68
N GLN A 188 16.25 -19.96 -13.56
CA GLN A 188 15.31 -19.75 -14.66
C GLN A 188 15.44 -18.32 -15.14
N ALA A 189 15.56 -18.14 -16.46
CA ALA A 189 15.55 -16.83 -17.09
C ALA A 189 14.34 -16.77 -18.03
N ASP A 190 13.52 -15.74 -17.87
CA ASP A 190 12.40 -15.42 -18.74
C ASP A 190 12.64 -14.06 -19.39
N GLU A 191 12.38 -13.94 -20.69
CA GLU A 191 12.57 -12.69 -21.42
C GLU A 191 11.28 -11.85 -21.33
N THR A 192 11.30 -10.80 -20.52
CA THR A 192 10.21 -9.81 -20.52
C THR A 192 10.59 -8.64 -21.41
N ARG A 193 9.92 -8.50 -22.56
CA ARG A 193 10.12 -7.36 -23.46
C ARG A 193 9.46 -6.10 -22.92
N TYR A 194 10.15 -4.97 -23.05
CA TYR A 194 9.62 -3.66 -22.73
C TYR A 194 9.94 -2.68 -23.86
N TYR A 195 8.92 -1.99 -24.36
CA TYR A 195 9.14 -0.93 -25.35
C TYR A 195 9.73 0.28 -24.65
N VAL A 196 10.92 0.67 -25.09
CA VAL A 196 11.61 1.88 -24.65
C VAL A 196 11.70 2.86 -25.82
N PHE A 197 11.63 4.15 -25.53
CA PHE A 197 11.95 5.17 -26.52
C PHE A 197 13.47 5.25 -26.66
N GLY A 198 13.98 4.91 -27.83
CA GLY A 198 15.39 5.01 -28.20
C GLY A 198 15.51 5.01 -29.71
N ASP A 199 16.61 5.57 -30.22
CA ASP A 199 16.94 5.46 -31.63
C ASP A 199 17.30 4.01 -31.94
N THR A 200 16.69 3.43 -32.97
CA THR A 200 17.14 2.17 -33.54
C THR A 200 18.42 2.46 -34.33
N GLU A 201 19.56 1.92 -33.87
CA GLU A 201 20.77 1.82 -34.68
C GLU A 201 20.52 1.02 -35.97
#